data_AF-A0AAW9VEM5-F1
#
_entry.id   AF-A0AAW9VEM5-F1
#
_cell.length_a   1.000
_cell.length_b   1.000
_cell.length_c   1.000
_cell.angle_alpha   90.00
_cell.angle_beta   90.00
_cell.angle_gamma   90.00
#
_symmetry.space_group_name_H-M   'P 1'
#
loop_
_entity.id
_entity.type
_entity.pdbx_description
1 polymer ?
#
loop_
_entity_poly.entity_id
_entity_poly.type
_entity_poly.pdbx_seq_one_letter_code
_entity_poly.pdbx_strand_id
1 'polypeptide(L)'
;MKNLLGYISMVMIILLTLFNGSAHAVSLTEMAQEGDSDAQVLLGYQYLSGSPDVEPSMEKAKYWMRKAAEQGDADAQGVLGTLYYSEKNYSAAKPWLTQACTQDNQQACLILAKIPK
;
A
#
# COMPACT_ATOMS: atom_id res chain seq x y z
N MET A 1 30.97 15.36 40.52
CA MET A 1 30.25 14.07 40.48
C MET A 1 29.21 14.17 39.38
N LYS A 2 29.39 13.47 38.25
CA LYS A 2 28.43 13.53 37.13
C LYS A 2 27.21 12.69 37.51
N ASN A 3 26.01 13.27 37.50
CA ASN A 3 24.77 12.61 37.92
C ASN A 3 24.50 11.36 37.07
N LEU A 4 24.29 10.22 37.72
CA LEU A 4 23.97 8.93 37.10
C LEU A 4 22.78 9.02 36.14
N LEU A 5 21.78 9.86 36.47
CA LEU A 5 20.62 10.12 35.62
C LEU A 5 20.98 10.78 34.28
N GLY A 6 21.96 11.68 34.28
CA GLY A 6 22.46 12.32 33.05
C GLY A 6 23.25 11.36 32.18
N TYR A 7 23.96 10.41 32.81
CA TYR A 7 24.67 9.35 32.10
C TYR A 7 23.70 8.37 31.43
N ILE A 8 22.64 7.95 32.15
CA ILE A 8 21.60 7.04 31.61
C ILE A 8 20.83 7.71 30.46
N SER A 9 20.43 8.98 30.60
CA SER A 9 19.74 9.71 29.53
C SER A 9 20.61 9.86 28.27
N MET A 10 21.90 10.19 28.45
CA MET A 10 22.82 10.34 27.33
C MET A 10 23.13 8.99 26.66
N VAL A 11 23.26 7.90 27.41
CA VAL A 11 23.41 6.54 26.87
C VAL A 11 22.16 6.09 26.12
N MET A 12 20.96 6.43 26.60
CA MET A 12 19.69 6.10 25.92
C MET A 12 19.50 6.89 24.61
N ILE A 13 19.85 8.18 24.59
CA ILE A 13 19.86 8.99 23.37
C ILE A 13 20.90 8.45 22.38
N ILE A 14 22.11 8.12 22.86
CA ILE A 14 23.16 7.54 22.04
C ILE A 14 22.70 6.18 21.48
N LEU A 15 22.07 5.31 22.27
CA LEU A 15 21.49 4.05 21.79
C LEU A 15 20.39 4.28 20.73
N LEU A 16 19.48 5.25 20.94
CA LEU A 16 18.46 5.60 19.94
C LEU A 16 19.08 6.13 18.63
N THR A 17 20.20 6.87 18.70
CA THR A 17 20.91 7.34 17.49
C THR A 17 21.82 6.28 16.87
N LEU A 18 22.38 5.35 17.65
CA LEU A 18 23.26 4.27 17.17
C LEU A 18 22.47 3.09 16.57
N PHE A 19 21.21 2.89 16.99
CA PHE A 19 20.28 1.99 16.28
C PHE A 19 19.74 2.59 14.97
N ASN A 20 19.83 3.91 14.80
CA ASN A 20 19.69 4.59 13.50
C ASN A 20 21.01 4.65 12.71
N GLY A 21 21.99 3.81 13.08
CA GLY A 21 23.37 3.79 12.60
C GLY A 21 23.66 2.73 11.55
N SER A 22 22.81 2.63 10.54
CA SER A 22 23.16 2.18 9.19
C SER A 22 22.13 2.82 8.28
N ALA A 23 22.48 3.15 7.04
CA ALA A 23 21.50 3.50 6.03
C ALA A 23 20.59 2.27 5.86
N HIS A 24 19.54 2.17 6.68
CA HIS A 24 18.50 1.18 6.53
C HIS A 24 17.78 1.61 5.26
N ALA A 25 18.00 0.87 4.17
CA ALA A 25 17.04 0.91 3.08
C ALA A 25 15.69 0.54 3.73
N VAL A 26 14.82 1.53 3.92
CA VAL A 26 13.49 1.31 4.48
C VAL A 26 12.85 0.22 3.65
N SER A 27 12.42 -0.86 4.29
CA SER A 27 11.82 -1.98 3.57
C SER A 27 10.50 -1.53 2.95
N LEU A 28 10.14 -2.11 1.80
CA LEU A 28 8.87 -1.80 1.13
C LEU A 28 7.67 -1.94 2.08
N THR A 29 7.72 -2.94 2.97
CA THR A 29 6.69 -3.19 3.97
C THR A 29 6.60 -2.10 5.03
N GLU A 30 7.72 -1.51 5.45
CA GLU A 30 7.73 -0.39 6.40
C GLU A 30 7.13 0.87 5.75
N MET A 31 7.56 1.23 4.54
CA MET A 31 7.00 2.38 3.81
C MET A 31 5.48 2.23 3.61
N ALA A 32 5.03 1.04 3.20
CA ALA A 32 3.61 0.77 3.03
C ALA A 32 2.82 0.87 4.35
N GLN A 33 3.43 0.48 5.48
CA GLN A 33 2.84 0.62 6.82
C GLN A 33 2.78 2.08 7.28
N GLU A 34 3.78 2.88 6.96
CA GLU A 34 3.84 4.32 7.25
C GLU A 34 2.85 5.15 6.42
N GLY A 35 2.28 4.55 5.36
CA GLY A 35 1.20 5.15 4.59
C GLY A 35 1.59 5.53 3.17
N ASP A 36 2.82 5.27 2.73
CA ASP A 36 3.26 5.59 1.37
C ASP A 36 2.39 4.83 0.34
N SER A 37 1.65 5.56 -0.50
CA SER A 37 0.70 4.99 -1.45
C SER A 37 1.40 4.14 -2.51
N ASP A 38 2.55 4.58 -3.01
CA ASP A 38 3.31 3.89 -4.03
C ASP A 38 3.84 2.55 -3.50
N ALA A 39 4.33 2.54 -2.26
CA ALA A 39 4.77 1.35 -1.56
C ALA A 39 3.60 0.36 -1.33
N GLN A 40 2.42 0.87 -0.97
CA GLN A 40 1.22 0.05 -0.84
C GLN A 40 0.80 -0.56 -2.18
N VAL A 41 0.82 0.21 -3.27
CA VAL A 41 0.55 -0.29 -4.62
C VAL A 41 1.54 -1.39 -5.00
N LEU A 42 2.84 -1.14 -4.81
CA LEU A 42 3.89 -2.10 -5.16
C LEU A 42 3.77 -3.40 -4.35
N LEU A 43 3.48 -3.30 -3.05
CA LEU A 43 3.26 -4.47 -2.20
C LEU A 43 1.98 -5.22 -2.60
N GLY A 44 0.94 -4.49 -3.01
CA GLY A 44 -0.27 -5.07 -3.60
C GLY A 44 0.05 -5.90 -4.84
N TYR A 45 0.85 -5.37 -5.76
CA TYR A 45 1.31 -6.09 -6.94
C TYR A 45 2.17 -7.31 -6.60
N GLN A 46 3.06 -7.21 -5.62
CA GLN A 46 3.89 -8.33 -5.18
C GLN A 46 3.02 -9.50 -4.69
N TYR A 47 1.91 -9.22 -4.00
CA TYR A 47 0.94 -10.24 -3.62
C TYR A 47 0.06 -10.73 -4.78
N LEU A 48 -0.11 -9.96 -5.87
CA LEU A 48 -0.81 -10.44 -7.07
C LEU A 48 0.05 -11.40 -7.89
N SER A 49 1.33 -11.06 -8.11
CA SER A 49 2.24 -11.85 -8.93
C SER A 49 2.94 -12.97 -8.18
N GLY A 50 3.08 -12.83 -6.86
CA GLY A 50 4.07 -13.55 -6.08
C GLY A 50 5.49 -13.06 -6.35
N SER A 51 6.42 -13.51 -5.50
CA SER A 51 7.87 -13.38 -5.68
C SER A 51 8.55 -14.55 -4.94
N PRO A 52 9.86 -14.82 -5.14
CA PRO A 52 10.53 -15.96 -4.50
C PRO A 52 10.31 -16.08 -2.99
N ASP A 53 10.16 -14.94 -2.29
CA ASP A 53 9.98 -14.88 -0.84
C ASP A 53 8.55 -14.49 -0.41
N VAL A 54 7.63 -14.28 -1.36
CA VAL A 54 6.25 -13.86 -1.08
C VAL A 54 5.27 -14.67 -1.91
N GLU A 55 4.52 -15.52 -1.23
CA GLU A 55 3.42 -16.27 -1.83
C GLU A 55 2.31 -15.33 -2.32
N PRO A 56 1.76 -15.55 -3.53
CA PRO A 56 0.61 -14.82 -4.01
C PRO A 56 -0.57 -14.89 -3.04
N SER A 57 -1.26 -13.77 -2.84
CA SER A 57 -2.45 -13.68 -2.00
C SER A 57 -3.37 -12.56 -2.47
N MET A 58 -4.50 -12.95 -3.06
CA MET A 58 -5.52 -12.00 -3.50
C MET A 58 -6.08 -11.16 -2.35
N GLU A 59 -6.20 -11.72 -1.15
CA GLU A 59 -6.68 -10.99 0.01
C GLU A 59 -5.71 -9.88 0.43
N LYS A 60 -4.40 -10.20 0.52
CA LYS A 60 -3.37 -9.22 0.87
C LYS A 60 -3.19 -8.18 -0.23
N ALA A 61 -3.28 -8.58 -1.50
CA ALA A 61 -3.27 -7.65 -2.62
C ALA A 61 -4.42 -6.64 -2.52
N LYS A 62 -5.66 -7.11 -2.32
CA LYS A 62 -6.83 -6.24 -2.13
C LYS A 62 -6.69 -5.34 -0.90
N TYR A 63 -6.09 -5.83 0.18
CA TYR A 63 -5.84 -5.04 1.38
C TYR A 63 -4.93 -3.83 1.10
N TRP A 64 -3.77 -4.06 0.48
CA TRP A 64 -2.85 -2.98 0.18
C TRP A 64 -3.38 -2.03 -0.90
N MET A 65 -4.02 -2.59 -1.93
CA MET A 65 -4.63 -1.78 -2.97
C MET A 65 -5.77 -0.90 -2.44
N ARG A 66 -6.53 -1.40 -1.46
CA ARG A 66 -7.54 -0.58 -0.78
C ARG A 66 -6.92 0.58 -0.02
N LYS A 67 -5.84 0.35 0.73
CA LYS A 67 -5.18 1.45 1.45
C LYS A 67 -4.71 2.55 0.49
N ALA A 68 -4.07 2.19 -0.62
CA ALA A 68 -3.64 3.18 -1.61
C ALA A 68 -4.84 3.87 -2.30
N ALA A 69 -5.88 3.10 -2.64
CA ALA A 69 -7.08 3.63 -3.28
C ALA A 69 -7.84 4.64 -2.39
N GLU A 70 -7.89 4.38 -1.08
CA GLU A 70 -8.47 5.28 -0.07
C GLU A 70 -7.69 6.60 0.05
N GLN A 71 -6.41 6.62 -0.33
CA GLN A 71 -5.59 7.83 -0.40
C GLN A 71 -5.76 8.61 -1.71
N GLY A 72 -6.55 8.09 -2.64
CA GLY A 72 -6.79 8.74 -3.94
C GLY A 72 -5.94 8.18 -5.08
N ASP A 73 -5.10 7.18 -4.85
CA ASP A 73 -4.25 6.62 -5.90
C ASP A 73 -5.09 6.02 -7.05
N ALA A 74 -4.98 6.60 -8.24
CA ALA A 74 -5.82 6.26 -9.39
C ALA A 74 -5.55 4.85 -9.92
N ASP A 75 -4.30 4.38 -9.85
CA ASP A 75 -3.91 3.05 -10.29
C ASP A 75 -4.45 2.01 -9.30
N ALA A 76 -4.33 2.27 -8.00
CA ALA A 76 -4.86 1.42 -6.96
C ALA A 76 -6.38 1.29 -7.03
N GLN A 77 -7.09 2.41 -7.23
CA GLN A 77 -8.54 2.41 -7.45
C GLN A 77 -8.91 1.57 -8.69
N GLY A 78 -8.18 1.73 -9.80
CA GLY A 78 -8.41 0.99 -11.03
C GLY A 78 -8.20 -0.53 -10.84
N VAL A 79 -7.13 -0.92 -10.16
CA VAL A 79 -6.84 -2.33 -9.88
C VAL A 79 -7.84 -2.91 -8.91
N LEU A 80 -8.14 -2.25 -7.79
CA LEU A 80 -9.10 -2.74 -6.82
C LEU A 80 -10.50 -2.91 -7.43
N GLY A 81 -10.92 -1.94 -8.24
CA GLY A 81 -12.14 -2.01 -9.03
C GLY A 81 -12.15 -3.20 -10.01
N THR A 82 -11.03 -3.44 -10.69
CA THR A 82 -10.86 -4.57 -11.61
C THR A 82 -10.92 -5.93 -10.88
N LEU A 83 -10.31 -6.02 -9.69
CA LEU A 83 -10.35 -7.24 -8.88
C LEU A 83 -11.80 -7.58 -8.49
N TYR A 84 -12.56 -6.60 -7.97
CA TYR A 84 -13.97 -6.81 -7.64
C TYR A 84 -14.84 -7.11 -8.87
N TYR A 85 -14.54 -6.49 -10.02
CA TYR A 85 -15.22 -6.78 -11.27
C TYR A 85 -15.02 -8.25 -11.69
N SER A 86 -13.80 -8.76 -11.58
CA SER A 86 -13.48 -10.15 -11.92
C SER A 86 -14.20 -11.16 -11.01
N GLU A 87 -14.44 -10.78 -9.76
CA GLU A 87 -15.24 -11.53 -8.78
C GLU A 87 -16.76 -11.40 -9.02
N LYS A 88 -17.18 -10.67 -10.06
CA LYS A 88 -18.59 -10.29 -10.33
C LYS A 88 -19.23 -9.50 -9.19
N ASN A 89 -18.43 -8.91 -8.30
CA ASN A 89 -18.88 -8.03 -7.24
C ASN A 89 -18.98 -6.59 -7.76
N TYR A 90 -19.95 -6.37 -8.65
CA TYR A 90 -20.09 -5.09 -9.35
C TYR A 90 -20.46 -3.93 -8.43
N SER A 91 -21.16 -4.19 -7.32
CA SER A 91 -21.48 -3.16 -6.34
C SER A 91 -20.22 -2.63 -5.65
N ALA A 92 -19.25 -3.50 -5.33
CA ALA A 92 -17.95 -3.08 -4.81
C ALA A 92 -17.04 -2.49 -5.91
N ALA A 93 -17.12 -2.97 -7.15
CA ALA A 93 -16.27 -2.51 -8.25
C ALA A 93 -16.59 -1.09 -8.72
N LYS A 94 -17.89 -0.78 -8.92
CA LYS A 94 -18.38 0.50 -9.48
C LYS A 94 -17.74 1.75 -8.84
N PRO A 95 -17.72 1.93 -7.49
CA PRO A 95 -17.18 3.15 -6.90
C PRO A 95 -15.69 3.34 -7.21
N TRP A 96 -14.88 2.30 -7.05
CA TRP A 96 -13.43 2.37 -7.32
C TRP A 96 -13.14 2.63 -8.80
N LEU A 97 -13.84 1.94 -9.71
CA LEU A 97 -13.69 2.18 -11.16
C LEU A 97 -14.13 3.59 -11.56
N THR A 98 -15.15 4.14 -10.90
CA THR A 98 -15.63 5.51 -11.15
C THR A 98 -14.59 6.53 -10.73
N GLN A 99 -14.02 6.39 -9.53
CA GLN A 99 -12.96 7.26 -9.03
C GLN A 99 -11.72 7.21 -9.94
N ALA A 100 -11.23 6.01 -10.27
CA ALA A 100 -10.11 5.85 -11.18
C ALA A 100 -10.40 6.47 -12.56
N CYS A 101 -11.60 6.24 -13.11
CA CYS A 101 -11.99 6.82 -14.39
C CYS A 101 -12.02 8.36 -14.36
N THR A 102 -12.49 8.97 -13.27
CA THR A 102 -12.47 10.44 -13.11
C THR A 102 -11.06 11.01 -13.00
N GLN A 103 -10.07 10.17 -12.71
CA GLN A 103 -8.64 10.47 -12.67
C GLN A 103 -7.92 9.99 -13.95
N ASP A 104 -8.64 9.97 -15.08
CA ASP A 104 -8.14 9.60 -16.40
C ASP A 104 -7.60 8.16 -16.55
N ASN A 105 -7.92 7.26 -15.62
CA ASN A 105 -7.62 5.84 -15.79
C ASN A 105 -8.57 5.24 -16.85
N GLN A 106 -8.08 5.21 -18.09
CA GLN A 106 -8.85 4.76 -19.26
C GLN A 106 -9.36 3.32 -19.10
N GLN A 107 -8.54 2.44 -18.51
CA GLN A 107 -8.92 1.04 -18.30
C GLN A 107 -10.11 0.93 -17.34
N ALA A 108 -10.12 1.73 -16.27
CA ALA A 108 -11.23 1.77 -15.34
C ALA A 108 -12.53 2.24 -16.01
N CYS A 109 -12.47 3.29 -16.86
CA CYS A 109 -13.62 3.76 -17.64
C CYS A 109 -14.19 2.66 -18.54
N LEU A 110 -13.32 1.91 -19.23
CA LEU A 110 -13.74 0.82 -20.13
C LEU A 110 -14.41 -0.32 -19.38
N ILE A 111 -13.90 -0.68 -18.20
CA ILE A 111 -14.49 -1.74 -17.37
C ILE A 111 -15.84 -1.28 -16.80
N LEU A 112 -15.92 -0.04 -16.32
CA LEU A 112 -17.16 0.54 -15.78
C LEU A 112 -18.30 0.49 -16.80
N ALA A 113 -18.01 0.82 -18.07
CA ALA A 113 -18.99 0.77 -19.17
C ALA A 113 -19.52 -0.65 -19.47
N LYS A 114 -18.78 -1.70 -19.08
CA LYS A 114 -19.15 -3.11 -19.30
C LYS A 114 -19.97 -3.70 -18.15
N ILE A 115 -20.16 -2.98 -17.05
CA ILE A 115 -20.91 -3.50 -15.90
C ILE A 115 -22.41 -3.57 -16.27
N PRO A 116 -23.05 -4.75 -16.14
CA PRO A 116 -24.49 -4.88 -16.36
C PRO A 116 -25.30 -3.94 -15.47
N LYS A 117 -26.43 -3.46 -15.99
CA LYS A 117 -27.38 -2.64 -15.23
C LYS A 117 -28.07 -3.44 -14.16
#